data_AF-A0A397BIH4-F1
#
_entry.id   AF-A0A397BIH4-F1
#
_cell.length_a   1.000
_cell.length_b   1.000
_cell.length_c   1.000
_cell.angle_alpha   90.00
_cell.angle_beta   90.00
_cell.angle_gamma   90.00
#
_symmetry.space_group_name_H-M   'P 1'
#
loop_
_entity.id
_entity.type
_entity.pdbx_description
1 polymer ?
#
loop_
_entity_poly.entity_id
_entity_poly.type
_entity_poly.pdbx_seq_one_letter_code
_entity_poly.pdbx_strand_id
1 'polypeptide(L)'
;MSKASKNDESVRVMVRIRPMSTKEKQDGRQTVTVASFDRAEVTISNPTGAASEPPKAFTFDAAFGSQSTQQQVYDTAATAIVEAVMDGYNGTIFAYGQSHTMEGYPDPPDQRGIIPNSFKHIFDKVSFRRLKQVLVRASYLEIYNEEIRDLLSKDPKASLDLKEVLPPPNSIHSSPLDIRTKCHFMQNVDSGVYVKNLTAQVVKDAAEIDAVMQQGKKNRSVGATMMNQTSSRSHSLFTIVVECLSDGIDGKDHVCVGKLNLSNKQLACLWEKVALQFNVLT
;
A
#
# COMPACT_ATOMS: atom_id res chain seq x y z
N MET A 1 -20.24 12.10 31.81
CA MET A 1 -19.97 11.16 30.70
C MET A 1 -19.38 11.96 29.55
N SER A 2 -18.05 12.00 29.45
CA SER A 2 -17.35 12.67 28.35
C SER A 2 -17.54 11.85 27.08
N LYS A 3 -18.13 12.46 26.04
CA LYS A 3 -18.14 11.90 24.68
C LYS A 3 -16.68 11.65 24.28
N ALA A 4 -16.32 10.39 24.01
CA ALA A 4 -15.10 10.07 23.30
C ALA A 4 -15.11 10.85 21.98
N SER A 5 -14.11 11.69 21.75
CA SER A 5 -13.97 12.37 20.46
C SER A 5 -13.75 11.31 19.39
N LYS A 6 -14.59 11.32 18.36
CA LYS A 6 -14.24 10.70 17.07
C LYS A 6 -12.92 11.35 16.64
N ASN A 7 -11.80 10.64 16.80
CA ASN A 7 -10.55 11.04 16.17
C ASN A 7 -10.76 10.82 14.68
N ASP A 8 -11.04 11.91 13.97
CA ASP A 8 -11.03 11.93 12.51
C ASP A 8 -9.56 11.88 12.09
N GLU A 9 -9.06 10.69 11.74
CA GLU A 9 -7.69 10.54 11.25
C GLU A 9 -7.63 11.05 9.80
N SER A 10 -7.00 12.22 9.62
CA SER A 10 -6.71 12.75 8.29
C SER A 10 -5.64 11.92 7.59
N VAL A 11 -5.68 11.91 6.25
CA VAL A 11 -4.63 11.30 5.43
C VAL A 11 -3.28 11.93 5.80
N ARG A 12 -2.31 11.09 6.19
CA ARG A 12 -0.95 11.53 6.47
C ARG A 12 -0.13 11.63 5.18
N VAL A 13 0.42 12.79 4.91
CA VAL A 13 1.25 13.10 3.75
C VAL A 13 2.69 13.33 4.20
N MET A 14 3.60 12.53 3.66
CA MET A 14 5.02 12.62 3.96
C MET A 14 5.84 12.78 2.68
N VAL A 15 6.91 13.56 2.75
CA VAL A 15 7.80 13.82 1.62
C VAL A 15 9.19 13.29 1.91
N ARG A 16 9.81 12.65 0.92
CA ARG A 16 11.20 12.20 1.00
C ARG A 16 12.01 12.67 -0.19
N ILE A 17 13.09 13.38 0.09
CA ILE A 17 14.05 13.83 -0.91
C ILE A 17 15.09 12.74 -1.13
N ARG A 18 15.25 12.27 -2.37
CA ARG A 18 16.30 11.31 -2.73
C ARG A 18 17.68 11.99 -2.76
N PRO A 19 18.76 11.25 -2.47
CA PRO A 19 20.12 11.73 -2.77
C PRO A 19 20.31 12.06 -4.26
N MET A 20 21.21 13.00 -4.54
CA MET A 20 21.68 13.22 -5.91
C MET A 20 22.37 11.95 -6.43
N SER A 21 21.98 11.54 -7.63
CA SER A 21 22.60 10.42 -8.34
C SER A 21 24.03 10.78 -8.78
N THR A 22 24.85 9.76 -9.03
CA THR A 22 26.23 9.94 -9.51
C THR A 22 26.29 10.77 -10.78
N LYS A 23 25.34 10.56 -11.71
CA LYS A 23 25.24 11.33 -12.95
C LYS A 23 24.94 12.80 -12.69
N GLU A 24 24.03 13.12 -11.77
CA GLU A 24 23.71 14.51 -11.43
C GLU A 24 24.88 15.25 -10.76
N LYS A 25 25.68 14.53 -9.96
CA LYS A 25 26.91 15.07 -9.39
C LYS A 25 27.97 15.34 -10.46
N GLN A 26 28.13 14.42 -11.42
CA GLN A 26 29.05 14.57 -12.55
C GLN A 26 28.64 15.71 -13.49
N ASP A 27 27.34 15.89 -13.70
CA ASP A 27 26.76 16.99 -14.46
C ASP A 27 26.87 18.36 -13.73
N GLY A 28 27.41 18.40 -12.50
CA GLY A 28 27.55 19.63 -11.71
C GLY A 28 26.22 20.24 -11.25
N ARG A 29 25.15 19.43 -11.14
CA ARG A 29 23.83 19.94 -10.73
C ARG A 29 23.83 20.33 -9.25
N GLN A 30 23.08 21.38 -8.96
CA GLN A 30 22.93 21.89 -7.59
C GLN A 30 21.70 21.29 -6.91
N THR A 31 21.82 20.99 -5.62
CA THR A 31 20.67 20.61 -4.79
C THR A 31 19.90 21.87 -4.42
N VAL A 32 18.68 21.98 -4.92
CA VAL A 32 17.78 23.13 -4.69
C VAL A 32 16.73 22.85 -3.62
N THR A 33 16.67 21.62 -3.10
CA THR A 33 15.69 21.18 -2.12
C THR A 33 16.36 20.81 -0.80
N VAL A 34 15.81 21.33 0.30
CA VAL A 34 16.25 20.99 1.66
C VAL A 34 15.02 20.57 2.46
N ALA A 35 15.10 19.43 3.14
CA ALA A 35 14.06 18.98 4.05
C ALA A 35 14.57 19.07 5.49
N SER A 36 13.70 19.56 6.37
CA SER A 36 13.92 19.66 7.80
C SER A 36 12.97 18.69 8.50
N PHE A 37 13.50 17.60 9.06
CA PHE A 37 12.69 16.60 9.76
C PHE A 37 11.95 17.20 10.96
N ASP A 38 12.64 17.99 11.79
CA ASP A 38 12.07 18.58 13.01
C ASP A 38 10.95 19.60 12.74
N ARG A 39 10.97 20.22 11.56
CA ARG A 39 9.95 21.20 11.14
C ARG A 39 8.89 20.59 10.22
N ALA A 40 9.07 19.32 9.84
CA ALA A 40 8.30 18.66 8.79
C ALA A 40 8.14 19.51 7.52
N GLU A 41 9.19 20.23 7.14
CA GLU A 41 9.17 21.25 6.09
C GLU A 41 10.16 20.93 4.97
N VAL A 42 9.76 21.21 3.74
CA VAL A 42 10.63 21.19 2.55
C VAL A 42 10.72 22.59 1.98
N THR A 43 11.95 23.10 1.86
CA THR A 43 12.23 24.38 1.20
C THR A 43 12.84 24.16 -0.17
N ILE A 44 12.37 24.92 -1.16
CA ILE A 44 12.84 24.88 -2.55
C ILE A 44 13.38 26.26 -2.92
N SER A 45 14.64 26.32 -3.32
CA SER A 45 15.32 27.54 -3.76
C SER A 45 15.35 27.64 -5.29
N ASN A 46 15.14 28.84 -5.83
CA ASN A 46 15.26 29.09 -7.27
C ASN A 46 16.73 29.39 -7.64
N PRO A 47 17.43 28.51 -8.37
CA PRO A 47 18.85 28.72 -8.69
C PRO A 47 19.08 29.86 -9.71
N THR A 48 18.04 30.25 -10.46
CA THR A 48 18.10 31.35 -11.44
C THR A 48 17.40 32.62 -10.94
N GLY A 49 16.89 32.60 -9.70
CA GLY A 49 16.21 33.72 -9.06
C GLY A 49 17.18 34.82 -8.61
N ALA A 50 16.63 35.98 -8.24
CA ALA A 50 17.42 37.01 -7.58
C ALA A 50 17.96 36.49 -6.25
N ALA A 51 19.15 36.91 -5.82
CA ALA A 51 19.75 36.47 -4.56
C ALA A 51 18.90 36.80 -3.31
N SER A 52 17.93 37.73 -3.43
CA SER A 52 16.98 38.06 -2.37
C SER A 52 15.63 37.32 -2.48
N GLU A 53 15.43 36.47 -3.48
CA GLU A 53 14.18 35.71 -3.62
C GLU A 53 14.14 34.66 -2.49
N PRO A 54 13.15 34.71 -1.58
CA PRO A 54 13.08 33.77 -0.47
C PRO A 54 12.74 32.36 -0.99
N PRO A 55 13.28 31.29 -0.37
CA PRO A 55 12.92 29.93 -0.70
C PRO A 55 11.40 29.68 -0.49
N LYS A 56 10.81 28.84 -1.34
CA LYS A 56 9.43 28.40 -1.17
C LYS A 56 9.39 27.26 -0.17
N ALA A 57 8.65 27.43 0.93
CA ALA A 57 8.49 26.44 1.99
C ALA A 57 7.14 25.70 1.88
N PHE A 58 7.16 24.39 2.11
CA PHE A 58 5.98 23.52 2.15
C PHE A 58 6.04 22.64 3.39
N THR A 59 4.96 22.60 4.17
CA THR A 59 4.85 21.80 5.39
C THR A 59 4.04 20.54 5.13
N PHE A 60 4.45 19.44 5.76
CA PHE A 60 3.86 18.10 5.64
C PHE A 60 3.75 17.47 7.04
N ASP A 61 3.22 16.25 7.15
CA ASP A 61 3.23 15.51 8.42
C ASP A 61 4.65 15.01 8.77
N ALA A 62 5.47 14.76 7.75
CA ALA A 62 6.91 14.50 7.91
C ALA A 62 7.68 14.85 6.63
N ALA A 63 8.90 15.36 6.79
CA ALA A 63 9.80 15.68 5.69
C ALA A 63 11.18 15.03 5.90
N PHE A 64 11.54 14.10 5.02
CA PHE A 64 12.78 13.34 5.07
C PHE A 64 13.80 13.90 4.07
N GLY A 65 14.97 14.29 4.58
CA GLY A 65 16.12 14.68 3.76
C GLY A 65 16.83 13.49 3.12
N SER A 66 17.80 13.78 2.25
CA SER A 66 18.61 12.78 1.55
C SER A 66 19.44 11.88 2.47
N GLN A 67 19.68 12.31 3.71
CA GLN A 67 20.42 11.54 4.72
C GLN A 67 19.54 10.60 5.56
N SER A 68 18.21 10.64 5.37
CA SER A 68 17.28 9.85 6.18
C SER A 68 17.38 8.37 5.82
N THR A 69 17.51 7.52 6.84
CA THR A 69 17.61 6.07 6.67
C THR A 69 16.25 5.47 6.30
N GLN A 70 16.27 4.26 5.70
CA GLN A 70 15.01 3.55 5.41
C GLN A 70 14.25 3.23 6.71
N GLN A 71 14.98 2.89 7.78
CA GLN A 71 14.39 2.58 9.07
C GLN A 71 13.66 3.79 9.65
N GLN A 72 14.26 4.98 9.64
CA GLN A 72 13.60 6.20 10.14
C GLN A 72 12.31 6.52 9.37
N VAL A 73 12.32 6.31 8.05
CA VAL A 73 11.14 6.49 7.20
C VAL A 73 10.07 5.46 7.55
N TYR A 74 10.46 4.19 7.74
CA TYR A 74 9.54 3.13 8.14
C TYR A 74 8.90 3.41 9.50
N ASP A 75 9.71 3.76 10.50
CA ASP A 75 9.28 4.01 11.87
C ASP A 75 8.23 5.12 11.95
N THR A 76 8.39 6.16 11.14
CA THR A 76 7.49 7.31 11.11
C THR A 76 6.23 7.03 10.26
N ALA A 77 6.41 6.45 9.07
CA ALA A 77 5.34 6.32 8.08
C ALA A 77 4.47 5.08 8.28
N ALA A 78 5.08 3.93 8.56
CA ALA A 78 4.44 2.63 8.40
C ALA A 78 4.16 1.91 9.71
N THR A 79 4.95 2.12 10.77
CA THR A 79 4.80 1.39 12.05
C THR A 79 3.38 1.44 12.60
N ALA A 80 2.81 2.65 12.78
CA ALA A 80 1.46 2.80 13.29
C ALA A 80 0.39 2.15 12.39
N ILE A 81 0.59 2.16 11.08
CA ILE A 81 -0.35 1.56 10.11
C ILE A 81 -0.30 0.03 10.23
N VAL A 82 0.90 -0.54 10.30
CA VAL A 82 1.07 -1.99 10.46
C VAL A 82 0.51 -2.45 11.80
N GLU A 83 0.74 -1.69 12.88
CA GLU A 83 0.16 -2.00 14.18
C GLU A 83 -1.38 -1.93 14.16
N ALA A 84 -1.95 -0.89 13.55
CA ALA A 84 -3.40 -0.81 13.37
C ALA A 84 -3.96 -1.97 12.53
N VAL A 85 -3.26 -2.39 11.48
CA VAL A 85 -3.66 -3.58 10.70
C VAL A 85 -3.63 -4.85 11.55
N MET A 86 -2.64 -5.00 12.43
CA MET A 86 -2.59 -6.13 13.37
C MET A 86 -3.74 -6.13 14.38
N ASP A 87 -4.33 -4.96 14.64
CA ASP A 87 -5.51 -4.79 15.51
C ASP A 87 -6.84 -4.86 14.73
N GLY A 88 -6.81 -5.16 13.43
CA GLY A 88 -8.00 -5.36 12.59
C GLY A 88 -8.45 -4.14 11.80
N TYR A 89 -7.65 -3.08 11.73
CA TYR A 89 -7.95 -1.91 10.89
C TYR A 89 -7.44 -2.09 9.45
N ASN A 90 -8.00 -1.31 8.52
CA ASN A 90 -7.51 -1.26 7.14
C ASN A 90 -6.45 -0.16 7.02
N GLY A 91 -5.26 -0.51 6.52
CA GLY A 91 -4.15 0.39 6.28
C GLY A 91 -3.79 0.45 4.81
N THR A 92 -3.48 1.64 4.28
CA THR A 92 -3.01 1.80 2.91
C THR A 92 -1.78 2.70 2.88
N ILE A 93 -0.69 2.20 2.29
CA ILE A 93 0.55 2.94 2.08
C ILE A 93 0.87 2.93 0.59
N PHE A 94 1.07 4.11 0.05
CA PHE A 94 1.44 4.29 -1.33
C PHE A 94 2.47 5.39 -1.46
N ALA A 95 3.42 5.18 -2.35
CA ALA A 95 4.40 6.20 -2.70
C ALA A 95 4.16 6.70 -4.11
N TYR A 96 4.21 8.02 -4.26
CA TYR A 96 4.35 8.68 -5.55
C TYR A 96 5.82 9.00 -5.78
N GLY A 97 6.42 8.40 -6.81
CA GLY A 97 7.79 8.68 -7.20
C GLY A 97 8.68 7.45 -7.15
N GLN A 98 9.89 7.60 -6.62
CA GLN A 98 10.94 6.60 -6.76
C GLN A 98 10.67 5.33 -5.91
N SER A 99 10.73 4.17 -6.57
CA SER A 99 10.51 2.84 -5.99
C SER A 99 11.39 2.48 -4.79
N HIS A 100 12.53 3.16 -4.63
CA HIS A 100 13.50 2.86 -3.57
C HIS A 100 12.94 3.06 -2.15
N THR A 101 11.97 3.93 -1.94
CA THR A 101 11.35 4.10 -0.61
C THR A 101 10.46 2.92 -0.24
N MET A 102 9.68 2.40 -1.20
CA MET A 102 8.76 1.29 -0.94
C MET A 102 9.49 -0.05 -0.92
N GLU A 103 10.36 -0.33 -1.88
CA GLU A 103 11.03 -1.63 -2.00
C GLU A 103 12.40 -1.64 -1.34
N GLY A 104 13.17 -0.57 -1.50
CA GLY A 104 14.56 -0.51 -1.05
C GLY A 104 15.46 -1.49 -1.81
N TYR A 105 16.62 -1.77 -1.22
CA TYR A 105 17.48 -2.88 -1.63
C TYR A 105 17.28 -4.06 -0.69
N PRO A 106 17.28 -5.31 -1.19
CA PRO A 106 17.10 -6.49 -0.34
C PRO A 106 18.26 -6.66 0.65
N ASP A 107 19.48 -6.30 0.24
CA ASP A 107 20.70 -6.36 1.03
C ASP A 107 21.55 -5.09 0.83
N PRO A 108 22.15 -4.54 1.91
CA PRO A 108 22.04 -4.97 3.30
C PRO A 108 20.64 -4.67 3.91
N PRO A 109 20.24 -5.33 5.02
CA PRO A 109 18.90 -5.17 5.61
C PRO A 109 18.50 -3.72 5.91
N ASP A 110 19.46 -2.87 6.27
CA ASP A 110 19.22 -1.45 6.56
C ASP A 110 18.75 -0.63 5.35
N GLN A 111 18.88 -1.20 4.15
CA GLN A 111 18.40 -0.59 2.90
C GLN A 111 17.03 -1.11 2.46
N ARG A 112 16.42 -2.03 3.20
CA ARG A 112 15.07 -2.54 2.91
C ARG A 112 14.05 -1.42 3.03
N GLY A 113 13.11 -1.37 2.08
CA GLY A 113 12.06 -0.37 2.06
C GLY A 113 10.87 -0.68 2.96
N ILE A 114 9.81 0.12 2.82
CA ILE A 114 8.59 -0.03 3.60
C ILE A 114 7.97 -1.42 3.46
N ILE A 115 7.96 -1.98 2.25
CA ILE A 115 7.32 -3.28 1.97
C ILE A 115 8.01 -4.43 2.74
N PRO A 116 9.31 -4.72 2.52
CA PRO A 116 9.99 -5.80 3.24
C PRO A 116 10.04 -5.56 4.76
N ASN A 117 10.15 -4.30 5.22
CA ASN A 117 10.10 -4.00 6.66
C ASN A 117 8.69 -4.25 7.24
N SER A 118 7.62 -3.99 6.48
CA SER A 118 6.25 -4.34 6.90
C SER A 118 6.07 -5.84 7.04
N PHE A 119 6.60 -6.63 6.11
CA PHE A 119 6.55 -8.09 6.19
C PHE A 119 7.21 -8.58 7.48
N LYS A 120 8.45 -8.13 7.72
CA LYS A 120 9.17 -8.47 8.95
C LYS A 120 8.38 -8.07 10.20
N HIS A 121 7.87 -6.84 10.26
CA HIS A 121 7.14 -6.35 11.42
C HIS A 121 5.85 -7.14 11.69
N ILE A 122 5.08 -7.49 10.65
CA ILE A 122 3.87 -8.32 10.80
C ILE A 122 4.23 -9.67 11.44
N PHE A 123 5.20 -10.39 10.89
CA PHE A 123 5.57 -11.71 11.41
C PHE A 123 6.28 -11.67 12.76
N ASP A 124 7.04 -10.61 13.05
CA ASP A 124 7.60 -10.36 14.38
C ASP A 124 6.45 -10.18 15.40
N LYS A 125 5.41 -9.41 15.06
CA LYS A 125 4.24 -9.21 15.95
C LYS A 125 3.41 -10.47 16.12
N VAL A 126 3.19 -11.24 15.06
CA VAL A 126 2.51 -12.54 15.12
C VAL A 126 3.23 -13.47 16.09
N SER A 127 4.56 -13.53 15.99
CA SER A 127 5.40 -14.37 16.86
C SER A 127 5.41 -13.87 18.30
N PHE A 128 5.54 -12.55 18.50
CA PHE A 128 5.68 -11.92 19.82
C PHE A 128 4.38 -11.90 20.62
N ARG A 129 3.26 -11.48 20.01
CA ARG A 129 1.97 -11.37 20.69
C ARG A 129 1.35 -12.74 21.01
N ARG A 130 1.95 -13.85 20.55
CA ARG A 130 1.40 -15.23 20.64
C ARG A 130 -0.08 -15.27 20.28
N LEU A 131 -0.46 -14.52 19.25
CA LEU A 131 -1.86 -14.40 18.83
C LEU A 131 -2.40 -15.80 18.56
N LYS A 132 -3.58 -16.09 19.10
CA LYS A 132 -4.28 -17.35 18.85
C LYS A 132 -4.67 -17.36 17.37
N GLN A 133 -4.22 -18.37 16.64
CA GLN A 133 -4.62 -18.66 15.26
C GLN A 133 -4.61 -17.43 14.33
N VAL A 134 -3.43 -17.11 13.79
CA VAL A 134 -3.28 -16.08 12.76
C VAL A 134 -3.23 -16.72 11.38
N LEU A 135 -3.99 -16.16 10.44
CA LEU A 135 -3.90 -16.47 9.02
C LEU A 135 -3.47 -15.22 8.27
N VAL A 136 -2.32 -15.29 7.61
CA VAL A 136 -1.84 -14.21 6.73
C VAL A 136 -2.00 -14.64 5.28
N ARG A 137 -2.65 -13.79 4.48
CA ARG A 137 -2.85 -13.99 3.04
C ARG A 137 -2.24 -12.84 2.26
N ALA A 138 -1.56 -13.15 1.17
CA ALA A 138 -1.00 -12.15 0.26
C ALA A 138 -1.60 -12.30 -1.13
N SER A 139 -1.94 -11.17 -1.75
CA SER A 139 -2.37 -11.08 -3.14
C SER A 139 -1.61 -9.97 -3.85
N TYR A 140 -1.31 -10.15 -5.14
CA TYR A 140 -0.57 -9.16 -5.91
C TYR A 140 -1.22 -8.98 -7.28
N LEU A 141 -1.67 -7.76 -7.56
CA LEU A 141 -2.29 -7.41 -8.83
C LEU A 141 -1.57 -6.26 -9.53
N GLU A 142 -1.72 -6.22 -10.84
CA GLU A 142 -1.35 -5.11 -11.69
C GLU A 142 -2.59 -4.55 -12.39
N ILE A 143 -2.70 -3.23 -12.42
CA ILE A 143 -3.63 -2.51 -13.27
C ILE A 143 -2.81 -2.01 -14.47
N TYR A 144 -3.12 -2.53 -15.65
CA TYR A 144 -2.46 -2.16 -16.89
C TYR A 144 -3.52 -1.90 -17.96
N ASN A 145 -3.49 -0.70 -18.55
CA ASN A 145 -4.46 -0.30 -19.57
C ASN A 145 -5.93 -0.49 -19.13
N GLU A 146 -6.26 -0.07 -17.92
CA GLU A 146 -7.57 -0.25 -17.27
C GLU A 146 -8.01 -1.71 -17.03
N GLU A 147 -7.16 -2.70 -17.34
CA GLU A 147 -7.41 -4.11 -17.05
C GLU A 147 -6.69 -4.54 -15.77
N ILE A 148 -7.37 -5.35 -14.96
CA ILE A 148 -6.78 -5.96 -13.77
C ILE A 148 -6.21 -7.32 -14.13
N ARG A 149 -4.93 -7.50 -13.81
CA ARG A 149 -4.19 -8.73 -14.00
C ARG A 149 -3.71 -9.26 -12.66
N ASP A 150 -3.95 -10.54 -12.42
CA ASP A 150 -3.42 -11.25 -11.26
C ASP A 150 -1.96 -11.63 -11.51
N LEU A 151 -1.03 -11.10 -10.72
CA LEU A 151 0.38 -11.41 -10.85
C LEU A 151 0.75 -12.76 -10.19
N LEU A 152 -0.16 -13.38 -9.45
CA LEU A 152 0.05 -14.65 -8.76
C LEU A 152 -0.70 -15.82 -9.41
N SER A 153 -1.56 -15.55 -10.39
CA SER A 153 -2.28 -16.58 -11.15
C SER A 153 -1.31 -17.41 -12.01
N LYS A 154 -1.63 -18.70 -12.17
CA LYS A 154 -0.95 -19.59 -13.13
C LYS A 154 -1.32 -19.25 -14.59
N ASP A 155 -2.44 -18.58 -14.78
CA ASP A 155 -2.87 -18.04 -16.08
C ASP A 155 -2.91 -16.50 -16.02
N PRO A 156 -1.84 -15.82 -16.48
CA PRO A 156 -1.76 -14.36 -16.47
C PRO A 156 -2.64 -13.68 -17.53
N LYS A 157 -3.34 -14.43 -18.40
CA LYS A 157 -4.26 -13.88 -19.41
C LYS A 157 -5.72 -13.80 -18.94
N ALA A 158 -6.05 -14.40 -17.80
CA ALA A 158 -7.38 -14.29 -17.23
C ALA A 158 -7.59 -12.86 -16.70
N SER A 159 -8.41 -12.07 -17.41
CA SER A 159 -8.84 -10.75 -16.94
C SER A 159 -9.71 -10.92 -15.69
N LEU A 160 -9.44 -10.11 -14.66
CA LEU A 160 -10.26 -10.09 -13.45
C LEU A 160 -11.30 -8.97 -13.50
N ASP A 161 -12.55 -9.31 -13.24
CA ASP A 161 -13.64 -8.33 -13.16
C ASP A 161 -13.68 -7.66 -11.77
N LEU A 162 -13.79 -6.33 -11.76
CA LEU A 162 -14.20 -5.57 -10.58
C LEU A 162 -15.68 -5.79 -10.32
N LYS A 163 -16.05 -6.00 -9.05
CA LYS A 163 -17.45 -6.02 -8.67
C LYS A 163 -17.68 -5.14 -7.45
N GLU A 164 -18.66 -4.25 -7.57
CA GLU A 164 -19.20 -3.48 -6.46
C GLU A 164 -20.26 -4.34 -5.75
N VAL A 165 -20.16 -4.44 -4.43
CA VAL A 165 -21.27 -4.97 -3.62
C VAL A 165 -22.21 -3.81 -3.34
N LEU A 166 -23.25 -3.66 -4.16
CA LEU A 166 -24.37 -2.79 -3.80
C LEU A 166 -25.06 -3.40 -2.57
N PRO A 167 -25.37 -2.60 -1.54
CA PRO A 167 -26.18 -3.07 -0.42
C PRO A 167 -27.53 -3.59 -0.94
N PRO A 168 -28.10 -4.64 -0.34
CA PRO A 168 -29.34 -5.22 -0.83
C PRO A 168 -30.44 -4.14 -0.85
N PRO A 169 -31.15 -3.95 -1.98
CA PRO A 169 -32.32 -3.09 -1.99
C PRO A 169 -33.37 -3.73 -1.08
N ASN A 170 -33.84 -2.96 -0.09
CA ASN A 170 -35.00 -3.34 0.71
C ASN A 170 -36.13 -3.79 -0.23
N SER A 171 -36.65 -4.98 0.06
CA SER A 171 -37.64 -5.74 -0.71
C SER A 171 -38.82 -4.91 -1.22
N ILE A 172 -39.24 -5.18 -2.47
CA ILE A 172 -40.60 -5.60 -2.93
C ILE A 172 -40.71 -5.32 -4.44
N HIS A 173 -40.45 -6.33 -5.29
CA HIS A 173 -41.34 -6.81 -6.36
C HIS A 173 -40.61 -7.76 -7.33
N SER A 174 -41.33 -8.83 -7.65
CA SER A 174 -41.01 -9.98 -8.48
C SER A 174 -40.80 -9.68 -9.97
N SER A 175 -39.72 -10.21 -10.57
CA SER A 175 -39.76 -10.97 -11.83
C SER A 175 -38.40 -11.67 -12.07
N PRO A 176 -38.37 -12.81 -12.81
CA PRO A 176 -37.23 -13.72 -12.81
C PRO A 176 -36.31 -13.47 -14.01
N LEU A 177 -35.00 -13.33 -13.76
CA LEU A 177 -33.98 -13.57 -14.77
C LEU A 177 -32.77 -14.30 -14.14
N ASP A 178 -32.60 -15.54 -14.62
CA ASP A 178 -31.50 -16.44 -14.39
C ASP A 178 -30.15 -15.81 -14.77
N ILE A 179 -29.29 -15.52 -13.78
CA ILE A 179 -27.83 -15.75 -13.86
C ILE A 179 -27.30 -15.89 -12.42
N ARG A 180 -26.49 -16.93 -12.18
CA ARG A 180 -25.27 -16.97 -11.33
C ARG A 180 -25.24 -18.09 -10.30
N THR A 181 -24.49 -19.12 -10.67
CA THR A 181 -23.60 -19.92 -9.83
C THR A 181 -23.12 -19.13 -8.61
N LYS A 182 -23.65 -19.53 -7.45
CA LYS A 182 -23.26 -19.08 -6.12
C LYS A 182 -21.87 -19.63 -5.79
N CYS A 183 -20.86 -18.76 -5.77
CA CYS A 183 -19.66 -18.99 -4.95
C CYS A 183 -19.83 -18.16 -3.68
N HIS A 184 -19.92 -18.84 -2.55
CA HIS A 184 -19.99 -18.28 -1.20
C HIS A 184 -18.63 -17.65 -0.85
N PHE A 185 -18.60 -16.33 -0.78
CA PHE A 185 -17.82 -15.62 0.23
C PHE A 185 -18.85 -14.87 1.07
N MET A 186 -19.18 -15.41 2.24
CA MET A 186 -19.88 -14.65 3.27
C MET A 186 -18.83 -14.11 4.23
N GLN A 187 -18.68 -12.78 4.28
CA GLN A 187 -19.01 -11.95 5.45
C GLN A 187 -18.20 -10.62 5.42
N ASN A 188 -18.79 -9.58 4.83
CA ASN A 188 -19.19 -8.35 5.51
C ASN A 188 -20.01 -7.52 4.51
N VAL A 189 -21.16 -7.04 4.96
CA VAL A 189 -22.20 -6.34 4.17
C VAL A 189 -21.87 -4.84 4.03
N ASP A 190 -20.70 -4.43 4.51
CA ASP A 190 -20.24 -3.05 4.41
C ASP A 190 -19.59 -2.83 3.05
N SER A 191 -20.37 -2.19 2.17
CA SER A 191 -19.96 -1.47 0.96
C SER A 191 -18.46 -1.37 0.75
N GLY A 192 -17.94 -2.17 -0.19
CA GLY A 192 -16.55 -2.09 -0.62
C GLY A 192 -16.37 -2.71 -2.00
N VAL A 193 -15.47 -2.11 -2.80
CA VAL A 193 -15.05 -2.68 -4.08
C VAL A 193 -14.12 -3.85 -3.81
N TYR A 194 -14.34 -4.98 -4.50
CA TYR A 194 -13.44 -6.12 -4.44
C TYR A 194 -13.15 -6.65 -5.84
N VAL A 195 -11.97 -7.25 -5.98
CA VAL A 195 -11.53 -7.90 -7.21
C VAL A 195 -11.95 -9.37 -7.14
N LYS A 196 -12.84 -9.80 -8.04
CA LYS A 196 -13.30 -11.18 -8.07
C LYS A 196 -12.19 -12.09 -8.61
N ASN A 197 -12.07 -13.30 -8.05
CA ASN A 197 -11.10 -14.33 -8.46
C ASN A 197 -9.61 -13.92 -8.30
N LEU A 198 -9.30 -12.91 -7.48
CA LEU A 198 -7.92 -12.60 -7.15
C LEU A 198 -7.29 -13.73 -6.34
N THR A 199 -6.15 -14.24 -6.80
CA THR A 199 -5.40 -15.28 -6.09
C THR A 199 -4.81 -14.71 -4.80
N ALA A 200 -5.20 -15.31 -3.68
CA ALA A 200 -4.66 -14.97 -2.36
C ALA A 200 -3.95 -16.20 -1.78
N GLN A 201 -2.62 -16.14 -1.72
CA GLN A 201 -1.76 -17.20 -1.19
C GLN A 201 -1.62 -17.06 0.32
N VAL A 202 -1.70 -18.18 1.03
CA VAL A 202 -1.46 -18.23 2.48
C VAL A 202 0.05 -18.26 2.71
N VAL A 203 0.54 -17.40 3.60
CA VAL A 203 1.96 -17.26 3.93
C VAL A 203 2.19 -17.44 5.42
N LYS A 204 3.25 -18.13 5.80
CA LYS A 204 3.55 -18.53 7.19
C LYS A 204 4.69 -17.74 7.81
N ASP A 205 5.58 -17.20 6.99
CA ASP A 205 6.72 -16.42 7.45
C ASP A 205 7.06 -15.26 6.50
N ALA A 206 8.02 -14.43 6.95
CA ALA A 206 8.48 -13.27 6.20
C ALA A 206 9.20 -13.66 4.89
N ALA A 207 9.77 -14.86 4.77
CA ALA A 207 10.47 -15.31 3.57
C ALA A 207 9.48 -15.80 2.49
N GLU A 208 8.41 -16.49 2.88
CA GLU A 208 7.34 -16.94 2.00
C GLU A 208 6.61 -15.74 1.37
N ILE A 209 6.27 -14.72 2.15
CA ILE A 209 5.63 -13.51 1.59
C ILE A 209 6.56 -12.74 0.65
N ASP A 210 7.85 -12.70 0.94
CA ASP A 210 8.85 -12.07 0.07
C ASP A 210 9.01 -12.86 -1.24
N ALA A 211 8.95 -14.20 -1.17
CA ALA A 211 8.92 -15.07 -2.35
C ALA A 211 7.66 -14.85 -3.20
N VAL A 212 6.49 -14.67 -2.58
CA VAL A 212 5.24 -14.31 -3.29
C VAL A 212 5.40 -12.98 -4.01
N MET A 213 5.98 -11.97 -3.36
CA MET A 213 6.27 -10.68 -4.00
C MET A 213 7.25 -10.84 -5.17
N GLN A 214 8.35 -11.59 -4.99
CA GLN A 214 9.33 -11.84 -6.06
C GLN A 214 8.71 -12.59 -7.24
N GLN A 215 7.82 -13.55 -6.98
CA GLN A 215 7.09 -14.27 -8.02
C GLN A 215 6.22 -13.34 -8.85
N GLY A 216 5.43 -12.46 -8.20
CA GLY A 216 4.61 -11.51 -8.93
C GLY A 216 5.43 -10.47 -9.70
N LYS A 217 6.61 -10.07 -9.18
CA LYS A 217 7.56 -9.22 -9.93
C LYS A 217 8.07 -9.90 -11.20
N LYS A 218 8.45 -11.19 -11.13
CA LYS A 218 8.87 -11.97 -12.31
C LYS A 218 7.75 -12.03 -13.35
N ASN A 219 6.52 -12.31 -12.92
CA ASN A 219 5.35 -12.38 -13.80
C ASN A 219 5.06 -11.02 -14.46
N ARG A 220 5.21 -9.92 -13.71
CA ARG A 220 5.10 -8.56 -14.22
C ARG A 220 6.16 -8.24 -15.29
N SER A 221 7.41 -8.62 -15.05
CA SER A 221 8.50 -8.41 -16.02
C SER A 221 8.28 -9.16 -17.34
N VAL A 222 7.77 -10.40 -17.28
CA VAL A 222 7.42 -11.18 -18.47
C VAL A 222 6.31 -10.50 -19.28
N GLY A 223 5.29 -9.96 -18.61
CA GLY A 223 4.23 -9.17 -19.25
C GLY A 223 4.78 -7.95 -20.00
N ALA A 224 5.72 -7.22 -19.39
CA ALA A 224 6.37 -6.06 -20.01
C ALA A 224 7.25 -6.41 -21.22
N THR A 225 7.84 -7.61 -21.27
CA THR A 225 8.65 -8.05 -22.42
C THR A 225 7.81 -8.51 -23.62
N MET A 226 6.60 -9.04 -23.39
CA MET A 226 5.73 -9.51 -24.49
C MET A 226 4.86 -8.39 -25.09
N MET A 227 4.65 -7.28 -24.37
CA MET A 227 3.86 -6.14 -24.84
C MET A 227 4.63 -4.85 -24.50
N ASN A 228 5.29 -4.25 -25.50
CA ASN A 228 6.03 -2.97 -25.48
C ASN A 228 6.24 -2.27 -24.11
N GLN A 229 7.53 -2.19 -23.72
CA GLN A 229 8.13 -1.38 -22.66
C GLN A 229 7.43 -0.04 -22.34
N THR A 230 6.47 -0.01 -21.42
CA THR A 230 6.21 1.22 -20.67
C THR A 230 5.68 0.93 -19.26
N SER A 231 6.60 0.81 -18.30
CA SER A 231 6.29 0.72 -16.87
C SER A 231 5.61 1.97 -16.29
N SER A 232 5.50 3.07 -17.06
CA SER A 232 4.85 4.31 -16.63
C SER A 232 3.32 4.23 -16.61
N ARG A 233 2.71 3.22 -17.25
CA ARG A 233 1.26 3.04 -17.35
C ARG A 233 0.72 1.88 -16.52
N SER A 234 1.57 1.20 -15.76
CA SER A 234 1.15 0.07 -14.93
C SER A 234 1.27 0.39 -13.44
N HIS A 235 0.22 0.06 -12.70
CA HIS A 235 0.15 0.23 -11.25
C HIS A 235 0.12 -1.14 -10.60
N SER A 236 0.93 -1.35 -9.57
CA SER A 236 0.93 -2.63 -8.86
C SER A 236 0.45 -2.45 -7.42
N LEU A 237 -0.48 -3.27 -6.99
CA LEU A 237 -1.06 -3.27 -5.64
C LEU A 237 -0.79 -4.61 -4.98
N PHE A 238 0.01 -4.60 -3.92
CA PHE A 238 0.26 -5.75 -3.07
C PHE A 238 -0.61 -5.62 -1.83
N THR A 239 -1.51 -6.58 -1.62
CA THR A 239 -2.44 -6.57 -0.49
C THR A 239 -2.12 -7.74 0.44
N ILE A 240 -2.01 -7.43 1.72
CA ILE A 240 -1.84 -8.39 2.81
C ILE A 240 -3.12 -8.36 3.64
N VAL A 241 -3.72 -9.52 3.87
CA VAL A 241 -4.85 -9.67 4.78
C VAL A 241 -4.37 -10.48 5.98
N VAL A 242 -4.53 -9.91 7.17
CA VAL A 242 -4.21 -10.56 8.44
C VAL A 242 -5.51 -10.84 9.16
N GLU A 243 -5.81 -12.12 9.36
CA GLU A 243 -6.95 -12.57 10.15
C GLU A 243 -6.40 -13.13 11.47
N CYS A 244 -6.90 -12.65 12.60
CA CYS A 244 -6.48 -13.09 13.92
C CYS A 244 -7.67 -13.27 14.86
N LEU A 245 -7.56 -14.21 15.80
CA LEU A 245 -8.49 -14.33 16.92
C LEU A 245 -7.97 -13.49 18.09
N SER A 246 -8.82 -12.58 18.57
CA SER A 246 -8.57 -11.76 19.74
C SER A 246 -9.52 -12.16 20.87
N ASP A 247 -8.99 -12.23 22.09
CA ASP A 247 -9.78 -12.51 23.27
C ASP A 247 -10.60 -11.25 23.60
N GLY A 248 -11.92 -11.33 23.44
CA GLY A 248 -12.83 -10.26 23.85
C GLY A 248 -12.84 -10.11 25.37
N ILE A 249 -13.11 -8.89 25.83
CA ILE A 249 -13.34 -8.59 27.25
C ILE A 249 -14.49 -9.44 27.81
N ASP A 250 -15.41 -9.87 26.94
CA ASP A 250 -16.57 -10.71 27.24
C ASP A 250 -16.24 -12.21 27.37
N GLY A 251 -14.95 -12.60 27.27
CA GLY A 251 -14.51 -14.00 27.32
C GLY A 251 -14.88 -14.82 26.07
N LYS A 252 -15.27 -14.14 24.98
CA LYS A 252 -15.55 -14.75 23.67
C LYS A 252 -14.44 -14.41 22.68
N ASP A 253 -14.17 -15.34 21.78
CA ASP A 253 -13.22 -15.11 20.69
C ASP A 253 -13.84 -14.16 19.65
N HIS A 254 -13.15 -13.07 19.34
CA HIS A 254 -13.51 -12.16 18.25
C HIS A 254 -12.54 -12.34 17.10
N VAL A 255 -13.08 -12.46 15.89
CA VAL A 255 -12.29 -12.46 14.66
C VAL A 255 -12.00 -11.01 14.28
N CYS A 256 -10.72 -10.66 14.21
CA CYS A 256 -10.24 -9.38 13.71
C CYS A 256 -9.62 -9.60 12.33
N VAL A 257 -9.96 -8.75 11.36
CA VAL A 257 -9.45 -8.83 9.98
C VAL A 257 -8.88 -7.48 9.58
N GLY A 258 -7.55 -7.39 9.49
CA GLY A 258 -6.86 -6.22 8.99
C GLY A 258 -6.42 -6.38 7.55
N LYS A 259 -6.48 -5.31 6.76
CA LYS A 259 -6.01 -5.29 5.37
C LYS A 259 -4.95 -4.22 5.19
N LEU A 260 -3.75 -4.60 4.78
CA LEU A 260 -2.66 -3.70 4.41
C LEU A 260 -2.49 -3.66 2.88
N ASN A 261 -2.72 -2.50 2.30
CA ASN A 261 -2.48 -2.23 0.89
C ASN A 261 -1.15 -1.49 0.71
N LEU A 262 -0.24 -2.06 -0.07
CA LEU A 262 1.06 -1.48 -0.38
C LEU A 262 1.16 -1.28 -1.89
N SER A 263 1.34 -0.03 -2.33
CA SER A 263 1.48 0.26 -3.76
C SER A 263 2.62 1.22 -4.08
N ASN A 264 3.22 0.99 -5.24
CA ASN A 264 4.29 1.83 -5.76
C ASN A 264 3.78 2.47 -7.06
N LYS A 265 3.52 3.78 -7.04
CA LYS A 265 2.98 4.50 -8.20
C LYS A 265 4.07 5.23 -8.95
N GLN A 266 4.22 4.89 -10.23
CA GLN A 266 5.22 5.51 -11.09
C GLN A 266 4.74 6.78 -11.81
N LEU A 267 3.44 7.12 -11.87
CA LEU A 267 2.93 8.40 -12.39
C LEU A 267 1.45 8.64 -11.99
N ALA A 268 1.06 9.91 -11.89
CA ALA A 268 -0.10 10.40 -11.15
C ALA A 268 -1.48 10.33 -11.86
N CYS A 269 -1.62 9.72 -13.04
CA CYS A 269 -2.78 10.04 -13.90
C CYS A 269 -4.13 9.35 -13.59
N LEU A 270 -4.23 8.45 -12.60
CA LEU A 270 -5.44 7.63 -12.42
C LEU A 270 -6.00 7.55 -10.99
N TRP A 271 -5.56 8.42 -10.08
CA TRP A 271 -5.94 8.26 -8.66
C TRP A 271 -7.37 8.69 -8.31
N GLU A 272 -7.97 9.68 -8.99
CA GLU A 272 -9.36 10.07 -8.68
C GLU A 272 -10.31 8.87 -8.78
N LYS A 273 -10.09 7.95 -9.73
CA LYS A 273 -10.93 6.76 -9.90
C LYS A 273 -10.60 5.62 -8.92
N VAL A 274 -9.34 5.41 -8.56
CA VAL A 274 -8.92 4.34 -7.64
C VAL A 274 -9.19 4.72 -6.17
N ALA A 275 -9.02 5.98 -5.80
CA ALA A 275 -9.32 6.48 -4.46
C ALA A 275 -10.82 6.44 -4.14
N LEU A 276 -11.67 6.72 -5.15
CA LEU A 276 -13.12 6.49 -5.09
C LEU A 276 -13.48 5.00 -4.91
N GLN A 277 -12.63 4.07 -5.38
CA GLN A 277 -12.88 2.63 -5.35
C GLN A 277 -12.44 1.94 -4.05
N PHE A 278 -11.46 2.46 -3.32
CA PHE A 278 -10.96 1.84 -2.08
C PHE A 278 -11.44 2.54 -0.79
N ASN A 279 -12.46 3.41 -0.88
CA ASN A 279 -13.01 4.16 0.25
C ASN A 279 -11.95 5.04 0.96
N VAL A 280 -10.97 5.58 0.19
CA VAL A 280 -9.89 6.45 0.71
C VAL A 280 -10.14 7.92 0.33
N LEU A 281 -11.41 8.34 0.21
CA LEU A 281 -11.75 9.75 0.07
C LEU A 281 -12.69 10.16 1.20
N THR A 282 -12.23 11.19 1.92
CA THR A 282 -13.00 12.12 2.76
C THR A 282 -14.23 12.65 2.03
#